data_AF-A0A6G4RCC3-F1
#
_entry.id   AF-A0A6G4RCC3-F1
#
_cell.length_a   1.000
_cell.length_b   1.000
_cell.length_c   1.000
_cell.angle_alpha   90.00
_cell.angle_beta   90.00
_cell.angle_gamma   90.00
#
_symmetry.space_group_name_H-M   'P 1'
#
loop_
_entity.id
_entity.type
_entity.pdbx_description
1 polymer ?
#
loop_
_entity_poly.entity_id
_entity_poly.type
_entity_poly.pdbx_seq_one_letter_code
_entity_poly.pdbx_strand_id
1 'polypeptide(L)'
;MIDVYMERFEHPYLFALIPAAGVFFAAAVGATAIGSDFVAGFLSLYASVMLVLCALGYGTIALFSFSTKYLRQWRINRSGFE
;
A
#
# COMPACT_ATOMS: atom_id res chain seq x y z
N MET A 1 -20.59 -7.85 5.26
CA MET A 1 -20.57 -8.20 3.82
C MET A 1 -19.53 -7.39 3.05
N ILE A 2 -19.32 -6.09 3.36
CA ILE A 2 -18.17 -5.33 2.83
C ILE A 2 -16.83 -5.77 3.43
N ASP A 3 -16.85 -6.32 4.65
CA ASP A 3 -15.67 -6.87 5.32
C ASP A 3 -15.01 -8.00 4.51
N VAL A 4 -15.82 -8.84 3.85
CA VAL A 4 -15.34 -9.92 2.96
C VAL A 4 -14.67 -9.37 1.70
N TYR A 5 -15.09 -8.18 1.23
CA TYR A 5 -14.43 -7.50 0.11
C TYR A 5 -13.15 -6.79 0.56
N MET A 6 -13.12 -6.26 1.79
CA MET A 6 -11.90 -5.70 2.39
C MET A 6 -10.83 -6.76 2.63
N GLU A 7 -11.18 -7.93 3.17
CA GLU A 7 -10.28 -9.08 3.28
C GLU A 7 -9.70 -9.51 1.93
N ARG A 8 -10.47 -9.35 0.84
CA ARG A 8 -10.01 -9.69 -0.51
C ARG A 8 -9.16 -8.59 -1.15
N PHE A 9 -9.35 -7.34 -0.75
CA PHE A 9 -8.54 -6.18 -1.15
C PHE A 9 -7.25 -6.02 -0.33
N GLU A 10 -7.16 -6.65 0.85
CA GLU A 10 -5.90 -6.96 1.54
C GLU A 10 -5.10 -7.99 0.75
N HIS A 11 -4.78 -7.66 -0.50
CA HIS A 11 -4.01 -8.54 -1.34
C HIS A 11 -2.61 -8.69 -0.73
N PRO A 12 -2.14 -9.94 -0.49
CA PRO A 12 -0.83 -10.21 0.11
C PRO A 12 0.34 -9.59 -0.68
N TYR A 13 0.08 -9.24 -1.94
CA TYR A 13 1.00 -8.48 -2.79
C TYR A 13 1.35 -7.09 -2.24
N LEU A 14 0.41 -6.35 -1.65
CA LEU A 14 0.68 -5.01 -1.07
C LEU A 14 1.59 -5.08 0.15
N PHE A 15 1.40 -6.10 0.98
CA PHE A 15 2.27 -6.38 2.11
C PHE A 15 3.63 -6.90 1.68
N ALA A 16 3.71 -7.69 0.60
CA ALA A 16 4.98 -8.21 0.06
C ALA A 16 5.84 -7.14 -0.64
N LEU A 17 5.22 -6.07 -1.13
CA LEU A 17 5.92 -4.95 -1.76
C LEU A 17 6.77 -4.14 -0.77
N ILE A 18 6.39 -4.07 0.51
CA ILE A 18 7.17 -3.35 1.54
C ILE A 18 8.53 -4.03 1.83
N PRO A 19 8.60 -5.34 2.13
CA PRO A 19 9.87 -6.05 2.26
C PRO A 19 10.70 -6.00 0.97
N ALA A 20 10.06 -6.15 -0.21
CA ALA A 20 10.76 -6.08 -1.48
C ALA A 20 11.43 -4.71 -1.68
N ALA A 21 10.72 -3.62 -1.40
CA ALA A 21 11.28 -2.27 -1.44
C ALA A 21 12.48 -2.12 -0.48
N GLY A 22 12.38 -2.71 0.73
CA GLY A 22 13.49 -2.75 1.68
C GLY A 22 14.73 -3.48 1.17
N VAL A 23 14.55 -4.62 0.50
CA VAL A 23 15.65 -5.39 -0.13
C VAL A 23 16.30 -4.57 -1.25
N PHE A 24 15.52 -3.95 -2.12
CA PHE A 24 16.05 -3.11 -3.19
C PHE A 24 16.80 -1.88 -2.66
N PHE A 25 16.33 -1.29 -1.57
CA PHE A 25 17.02 -0.18 -0.92
C PHE A 25 18.36 -0.62 -0.31
N ALA A 26 18.38 -1.74 0.42
CA ALA A 26 19.61 -2.30 0.98
C ALA A 26 20.63 -2.66 -0.12
N ALA A 27 20.15 -3.25 -1.23
CA ALA A 27 20.98 -3.54 -2.40
C ALA A 27 21.52 -2.26 -3.07
N ALA A 28 20.71 -1.19 -3.13
CA ALA A 28 21.16 0.11 -3.64
C ALA A 28 22.29 0.69 -2.79
N VAL A 29 22.15 0.64 -1.45
CA VAL A 29 23.20 1.07 -0.52
C VAL A 29 24.47 0.23 -0.71
N GLY A 30 24.34 -1.09 -0.83
CA GLY A 30 25.46 -1.97 -1.13
C GLY A 30 26.15 -1.63 -2.46
N ALA A 31 25.38 -1.32 -3.51
CA ALA A 31 25.88 -0.93 -4.82
C ALA A 31 26.63 0.41 -4.78
N THR A 32 26.18 1.38 -3.97
CA THR A 32 26.92 2.64 -3.76
C THR A 32 28.26 2.42 -3.07
N ALA A 33 28.32 1.49 -2.11
CA ALA A 33 29.55 1.22 -1.36
C ALA A 33 30.68 0.61 -2.23
N ILE A 34 30.32 -0.02 -3.35
CA ILE A 34 31.27 -0.60 -4.32
C ILE A 34 31.48 0.30 -5.56
N GLY A 35 30.98 1.55 -5.55
CA GLY A 35 31.15 2.53 -6.62
C GLY A 35 30.33 2.25 -7.89
N SER A 36 29.25 1.46 -7.78
CA SER A 36 28.36 1.16 -8.91
C SER A 36 27.15 2.10 -8.94
N ASP A 37 27.42 3.38 -9.18
CA ASP A 37 26.42 4.45 -9.07
C ASP A 37 25.23 4.28 -10.03
N PHE A 38 25.47 3.74 -11.23
CA PHE A 38 24.39 3.44 -12.19
C PHE A 38 23.42 2.39 -11.65
N VAL A 39 23.94 1.32 -11.04
CA VAL A 39 23.14 0.22 -10.49
C VAL A 39 22.41 0.67 -9.22
N ALA A 40 23.06 1.46 -8.37
CA ALA A 40 22.44 2.08 -7.21
C ALA A 40 21.28 3.02 -7.59
N GLY A 41 21.48 3.85 -8.63
CA GLY A 41 20.45 4.72 -9.18
C GLY A 41 19.25 3.92 -9.68
N PHE A 42 19.47 2.83 -10.41
CA PHE A 42 18.40 1.97 -10.92
C PHE A 42 17.63 1.27 -9.78
N LEU A 43 18.33 0.73 -8.79
CA LEU A 43 17.75 0.05 -7.63
C LEU A 43 16.93 1.00 -6.76
N SER A 44 17.42 2.23 -6.52
CA SER A 44 16.69 3.25 -5.77
C SER A 44 15.42 3.71 -6.49
N LEU A 45 15.47 3.84 -7.83
CA LEU A 45 14.30 4.14 -8.64
C LEU A 45 13.25 3.03 -8.50
N TYR A 46 13.65 1.77 -8.61
CA TYR A 46 12.76 0.62 -8.41
C TYR A 46 12.13 0.60 -7.00
N ALA A 47 12.92 0.85 -5.96
CA ALA A 47 12.43 0.92 -4.59
C ALA A 47 11.37 2.03 -4.42
N SER A 48 11.61 3.21 -5.01
CA SER A 48 10.64 4.32 -4.94
C SER A 48 9.32 4.00 -5.64
N VAL A 49 9.35 3.35 -6.81
CA VAL A 49 8.14 2.93 -7.53
C VAL A 49 7.33 1.95 -6.70
N MET A 50 7.99 0.99 -6.06
CA MET A 50 7.34 0.02 -5.18
C MET A 50 6.65 0.70 -3.99
N LEU A 51 7.29 1.72 -3.38
CA LEU A 51 6.69 2.50 -2.30
C LEU A 51 5.49 3.34 -2.76
N VAL A 52 5.53 3.93 -3.95
CA VAL A 52 4.40 4.69 -4.52
C VAL A 52 3.19 3.77 -4.75
N LEU A 53 3.42 2.57 -5.30
CA LEU A 53 2.37 1.58 -5.48
C LEU A 53 1.80 1.10 -4.14
N CYS A 54 2.65 0.89 -3.12
CA CYS A 54 2.19 0.63 -1.76
C CYS A 54 1.30 1.77 -1.24
N ALA A 55 1.76 3.02 -1.32
CA ALA A 55 1.01 4.17 -0.81
C ALA A 55 -0.35 4.34 -1.50
N LEU A 56 -0.42 4.14 -2.81
CA LEU A 56 -1.69 4.17 -3.56
C LEU A 56 -2.63 3.02 -3.17
N GLY A 57 -2.09 1.81 -3.01
CA GLY A 57 -2.88 0.65 -2.58
C GLY A 57 -3.45 0.84 -1.17
N TYR A 58 -2.62 1.21 -0.19
CA TYR A 58 -3.09 1.48 1.17
C TYR A 58 -4.02 2.69 1.24
N GLY A 59 -3.74 3.74 0.46
CA GLY A 59 -4.59 4.93 0.39
C GLY A 59 -6.00 4.62 -0.13
N THR A 60 -6.11 3.81 -1.17
CA THR A 60 -7.42 3.41 -1.71
C THR A 60 -8.19 2.54 -0.73
N ILE A 61 -7.54 1.55 -0.08
CA ILE A 61 -8.18 0.72 0.96
C ILE A 61 -8.68 1.58 2.12
N ALA A 62 -7.86 2.52 2.62
CA ALA A 62 -8.25 3.43 3.68
C ALA A 62 -9.47 4.29 3.29
N LEU A 63 -9.48 4.81 2.06
CA LEU A 63 -10.58 5.62 1.53
C LEU A 63 -11.89 4.81 1.44
N PHE A 64 -11.81 3.57 0.96
CA PHE A 64 -12.96 2.66 0.90
C PHE A 64 -13.46 2.27 2.30
N SER A 65 -12.57 2.09 3.27
CA SER A 65 -12.96 1.78 4.66
C SER A 65 -13.72 2.94 5.28
N PHE A 66 -13.24 4.16 5.01
CA PHE A 66 -13.87 5.36 5.50
C PHE A 66 -15.25 5.60 4.87
N SER A 67 -15.37 5.45 3.55
CA SER A 67 -16.64 5.64 2.85
C SER A 67 -17.69 4.61 3.29
N THR A 68 -17.29 3.37 3.50
CA THR A 68 -18.19 2.29 3.93
C THR A 68 -18.64 2.46 5.39
N LYS A 69 -17.77 2.92 6.29
CA LYS A 69 -18.16 3.30 7.66
C LYS A 69 -19.17 4.45 7.66
N TYR A 70 -18.93 5.50 6.87
CA TYR A 70 -19.85 6.63 6.75
C TYR A 70 -21.22 6.22 6.19
N LEU A 71 -21.23 5.41 5.13
CA LEU A 71 -22.47 4.87 4.57
C LEU A 71 -23.23 3.97 5.55
N ARG A 72 -22.51 3.15 6.33
CA ARG A 72 -23.11 2.30 7.36
C ARG A 72 -23.73 3.12 8.48
N GLN A 73 -23.04 4.17 8.94
CA GLN A 73 -23.55 5.09 9.95
C GLN A 73 -24.79 5.85 9.45
N TRP A 74 -24.76 6.33 8.21
CA TRP A 74 -25.89 7.03 7.59
C TRP A 74 -27.12 6.14 7.46
N ARG A 75 -26.95 4.86 7.11
CA ARG A 75 -28.04 3.88 7.05
C ARG A 75 -28.65 3.60 8.43
N ILE A 76 -27.83 3.41 9.47
CA ILE A 76 -28.32 3.13 10.84
C ILE A 76 -29.13 4.31 11.37
N ASN A 77 -28.69 5.54 11.10
CA ASN A 77 -29.44 6.74 11.51
C ASN A 77 -30.79 6.87 10.82
N ARG A 78 -30.97 6.36 9.59
CA ARG A 78 -32.29 6.36 8.92
C ARG A 78 -33.23 5.29 9.47
N SER A 79 -32.73 4.13 9.87
CA SER A 79 -33.56 3.03 10.39
C SER A 79 -34.03 3.22 11.84
N GLY A 80 -33.49 4.21 12.56
CA GLY A 80 -33.98 4.58 13.89
C GLY A 80 -35.11 5.62 13.89
N PHE A 81 -35.59 6.02 12.70
CA PHE A 81 -36.69 6.98 12.51
C PHE A 81 -38.01 6.30 12.08
N GLU A 82 -38.12 4.97 12.22
CA GLU A 82 -39.39 4.23 12.17
C GLU A 82 -39.83 3.83 13.59
#